data_AF-A0A2H6B302-F1
#
_entry.id   AF-A0A2H6B302-F1
#
_cell.length_a   1.000
_cell.length_b   1.000
_cell.length_c   1.000
_cell.angle_alpha   90.00
_cell.angle_beta   90.00
_cell.angle_gamma   90.00
#
_symmetry.space_group_name_H-M   'P 1'
#
loop_
_entity.id
_entity.type
_entity.pdbx_description
1 polymer ?
#
loop_
_entity_poly.entity_id
_entity_poly.type
_entity_poly.pdbx_seq_one_letter_code
_entity_poly.pdbx_strand_id
1 'polypeptide(L)'
;MTMVIPPPPPRAGSYQVIYADPPWTFRTWSARGKGRSPEAWYDCMAIEEIAALPVAKWAGRDCVLLLWTTDPLLPRAFEVIRAWGFVYRTVGFCWVKLRPRARLPLEERDFFLGLGYWTRANAELCLLATRGHPRRLAADVPRLVVSPRREHSRKPEEIYGRIERLVAGPYLELFARSHRPGWDSWGLESGLFDRTVPRRRWKSVFPPPVSPAGAEGERPLPDADGDPSSCP
;
A
#
# COMPACT_ATOMS: atom_id res chain seq x y z
N MET A 1 -14.66 18.59 0.95
CA MET A 1 -13.86 18.60 2.19
C MET A 1 -12.42 18.81 1.80
N THR A 2 -11.77 19.86 2.31
CA THR A 2 -10.35 20.11 2.03
C THR A 2 -9.53 19.06 2.76
N MET A 3 -8.75 18.26 2.03
CA MET A 3 -7.86 17.26 2.60
C MET A 3 -6.85 17.94 3.54
N VAL A 4 -6.77 17.48 4.80
CA VAL A 4 -5.78 17.97 5.76
C VAL A 4 -4.45 17.29 5.45
N ILE A 5 -3.52 18.02 4.85
CA ILE A 5 -2.16 17.54 4.58
C ILE A 5 -1.36 17.61 5.89
N PRO A 6 -0.74 16.51 6.35
CA PRO A 6 0.19 16.53 7.48
C PRO A 6 1.32 17.57 7.30
N PRO A 7 1.94 18.07 8.38
CA PRO A 7 3.06 18.99 8.27
C PRO A 7 4.20 18.38 7.43
N PRO A 8 5.08 19.21 6.84
CA PRO A 8 6.25 18.73 6.13
C PRO A 8 7.11 17.80 6.99
N PRO A 9 7.79 16.81 6.38
CA PRO A 9 8.67 15.91 7.11
C PRO A 9 9.92 16.64 7.63
N PRO A 10 10.58 16.16 8.71
CA PRO A 10 11.60 16.91 9.46
C PRO A 10 12.79 17.42 8.62
N ARG A 11 13.20 16.66 7.60
CA ARG A 11 14.35 16.98 6.75
C ARG A 11 13.95 17.42 5.33
N ALA A 12 12.78 18.05 5.19
CA ALA A 12 12.29 18.57 3.92
C ALA A 12 13.38 19.37 3.17
N GLY A 13 13.59 19.01 1.89
CA GLY A 13 14.59 19.60 1.00
C GLY A 13 15.92 18.86 0.97
N SER A 14 16.07 17.77 1.73
CA SER A 14 17.36 17.06 1.88
C SER A 14 17.31 15.55 1.71
N TYR A 15 16.12 14.94 1.53
CA TYR A 15 16.02 13.49 1.38
C TYR A 15 16.67 13.00 0.08
N GLN A 16 17.57 12.02 0.20
CA GLN A 16 18.19 11.36 -0.96
C GLN A 16 17.38 10.16 -1.43
N VAL A 17 16.47 9.67 -0.58
CA VAL A 17 15.54 8.60 -0.92
C VAL A 17 14.16 8.94 -0.43
N ILE A 18 13.19 8.81 -1.33
CA ILE A 18 11.77 8.84 -1.01
C ILE A 18 11.18 7.50 -1.44
N TYR A 19 10.56 6.79 -0.50
CA TYR A 19 9.87 5.53 -0.70
C TYR A 19 8.38 5.75 -0.45
N ALA A 20 7.51 5.36 -1.37
CA ALA A 20 6.09 5.69 -1.30
C ALA A 20 5.19 4.52 -1.72
N ASP A 21 4.13 4.28 -0.93
CA ASP A 21 3.01 3.40 -1.27
C ASP A 21 1.69 4.17 -1.20
N PRO A 22 1.36 5.01 -2.21
CA PRO A 22 0.19 5.87 -2.13
C PRO A 22 -1.12 5.06 -2.08
N PRO A 23 -2.14 5.55 -1.35
CA PRO A 23 -3.45 4.93 -1.29
C PRO A 23 -4.25 5.27 -2.55
N TRP A 24 -3.85 4.71 -3.70
CA TRP A 24 -4.47 5.00 -4.99
C TRP A 24 -5.98 4.69 -5.01
N THR A 25 -6.81 5.67 -5.39
CA THR A 25 -8.22 5.37 -5.72
C THR A 25 -8.30 4.53 -6.99
N PHE A 26 -8.96 3.38 -6.90
CA PHE A 26 -9.10 2.46 -8.02
C PHE A 26 -10.56 2.37 -8.44
N ARG A 27 -10.90 3.01 -9.58
CA ARG A 27 -12.24 2.86 -10.16
C ARG A 27 -12.44 1.42 -10.62
N THR A 28 -13.33 0.69 -9.94
CA THR A 28 -13.74 -0.66 -10.33
C THR A 28 -14.79 -0.63 -11.45
N TRP A 29 -14.72 -1.58 -12.39
CA TRP A 29 -15.64 -1.66 -13.55
C TRP A 29 -17.08 -2.05 -13.21
N SER A 30 -17.38 -2.44 -11.96
CA SER A 30 -18.76 -2.76 -11.54
C SER A 30 -18.99 -2.47 -10.07
N ALA A 31 -20.26 -2.18 -9.71
CA ALA A 31 -20.67 -1.96 -8.32
C ALA A 31 -20.36 -3.17 -7.41
N ARG A 32 -20.37 -4.40 -7.96
CA ARG A 32 -20.04 -5.64 -7.23
C ARG A 32 -18.54 -5.79 -6.93
N GLY A 33 -17.67 -5.08 -7.67
CA GLY A 33 -16.22 -5.04 -7.44
C GLY A 33 -15.79 -4.14 -6.27
N LYS A 34 -16.67 -3.22 -5.81
CA LYS A 34 -16.37 -2.26 -4.74
C LYS A 34 -16.13 -2.90 -3.37
N GLY A 35 -16.77 -4.02 -3.06
CA GLY A 35 -16.52 -4.75 -1.80
C GLY A 35 -15.13 -5.40 -1.71
N ARG A 36 -14.36 -5.40 -2.81
CA ARG A 36 -13.00 -5.96 -2.89
C ARG A 36 -11.96 -4.88 -3.26
N SER A 37 -12.37 -3.61 -3.40
CA SER A 37 -11.45 -2.51 -3.69
C SER A 37 -10.73 -2.04 -2.41
N PRO A 38 -9.53 -1.44 -2.52
CA PRO A 38 -8.86 -0.74 -1.43
C PRO A 38 -9.74 0.22 -0.62
N GLU A 39 -10.70 0.86 -1.30
CA GLU A 39 -11.65 1.83 -0.75
C GLU A 39 -12.55 1.25 0.36
N ALA A 40 -12.69 -0.08 0.44
CA ALA A 40 -13.40 -0.74 1.53
C ALA A 40 -12.60 -0.81 2.85
N TRP A 41 -11.31 -0.49 2.82
CA TRP A 41 -10.38 -0.71 3.94
C TRP A 41 -9.63 0.56 4.38
N TYR A 42 -9.52 1.60 3.54
CA TYR A 42 -8.92 2.90 3.87
C TYR A 42 -9.38 3.99 2.87
N ASP A 43 -9.36 5.25 3.32
CA ASP A 43 -9.65 6.40 2.46
C ASP A 43 -8.58 6.48 1.35
N CYS A 44 -9.02 6.30 0.11
CA CYS A 44 -8.16 6.40 -1.06
C CYS A 44 -8.07 7.85 -1.55
N MET A 45 -6.92 8.22 -2.11
CA MET A 45 -6.66 9.54 -2.69
C MET A 45 -6.81 9.50 -4.21
N ALA A 46 -7.44 10.53 -4.76
CA ALA A 46 -7.46 10.74 -6.20
C ALA A 46 -6.03 10.94 -6.72
N ILE A 47 -5.78 10.56 -7.99
CA ILE A 47 -4.45 10.68 -8.60
C ILE A 47 -3.96 12.13 -8.56
N GLU A 48 -4.89 13.08 -8.77
CA GLU A 48 -4.64 14.51 -8.76
C GLU A 48 -4.20 15.00 -7.37
N GLU A 49 -4.78 14.46 -6.30
CA GLU A 49 -4.40 14.78 -4.93
C GLU A 49 -3.02 14.24 -4.58
N ILE A 50 -2.72 13.01 -5.01
CA ILE A 50 -1.39 12.40 -4.85
C ILE A 50 -0.34 13.22 -5.61
N ALA A 51 -0.64 13.58 -6.86
CA ALA A 51 0.24 14.38 -7.72
C ALA A 51 0.48 15.80 -7.14
N ALA A 52 -0.52 16.38 -6.47
CA ALA A 52 -0.43 17.71 -5.86
C ALA A 52 0.42 17.77 -4.58
N LEU A 53 0.81 16.62 -4.00
CA LEU A 53 1.67 16.62 -2.82
C LEU A 53 3.02 17.30 -3.12
N PRO A 54 3.55 18.13 -2.19
CA PRO A 54 4.75 18.92 -2.43
C PRO A 54 6.05 18.09 -2.27
N VAL A 55 6.05 16.84 -2.75
CA VAL A 55 7.18 15.89 -2.63
C VAL A 55 8.46 16.46 -3.25
N ALA A 56 8.33 17.24 -4.33
CA ALA A 56 9.45 17.94 -4.94
C ALA A 56 10.17 18.88 -3.95
N LYS A 57 9.45 19.52 -3.02
CA LYS A 57 10.04 20.38 -1.99
C LYS A 57 10.73 19.61 -0.88
N TRP A 58 10.46 18.31 -0.75
CA TRP A 58 11.02 17.46 0.30
C TRP A 58 12.27 16.72 -0.14
N ALA A 59 12.36 16.34 -1.40
CA ALA A 59 13.56 15.73 -1.94
C ALA A 59 14.78 16.67 -1.89
N GLY A 60 15.98 16.12 -1.79
CA GLY A 60 17.28 16.78 -2.00
C GLY A 60 17.67 16.82 -3.48
N ARG A 61 18.69 17.63 -3.84
CA ARG A 61 19.08 17.86 -5.25
C ARG A 61 19.20 16.57 -6.06
N ASP A 62 19.90 15.60 -5.50
CA ASP A 62 20.08 14.25 -6.04
C ASP A 62 19.26 13.28 -5.19
N CYS A 63 18.21 12.68 -5.77
CA CYS A 63 17.23 11.90 -5.02
C CYS A 63 16.69 10.72 -5.84
N VAL A 64 16.49 9.58 -5.18
CA VAL A 64 15.77 8.42 -5.71
C VAL A 64 14.35 8.42 -5.18
N LEU A 65 13.39 8.22 -6.08
CA LEU A 65 12.01 7.90 -5.74
C LEU A 65 11.76 6.42 -6.03
N LEU A 66 11.22 5.71 -5.05
CA LEU A 66 10.71 4.35 -5.16
C LEU A 66 9.20 4.37 -4.91
N LEU A 67 8.43 4.09 -5.95
CA LEU A 67 6.97 4.28 -5.96
C LEU A 67 6.27 2.94 -6.23
N TRP A 68 5.55 2.43 -5.25
CA TRP A 68 4.67 1.28 -5.47
C TRP A 68 3.47 1.64 -6.32
N THR A 69 3.11 0.74 -7.22
CA THR A 69 1.91 0.84 -8.04
C THR A 69 1.37 -0.53 -8.41
N THR A 70 0.18 -0.54 -8.99
CA THR A 70 -0.44 -1.73 -9.56
C THR A 70 -0.48 -1.60 -11.08
N ASP A 71 -0.46 -2.72 -11.80
CA ASP A 71 -0.34 -2.73 -13.27
C ASP A 71 -1.36 -1.81 -13.98
N PRO A 72 -2.65 -1.76 -13.60
CA PRO A 72 -3.61 -0.88 -14.27
C PRO A 72 -3.37 0.62 -14.00
N LEU A 73 -2.62 0.95 -12.95
CA LEU A 73 -2.31 2.33 -12.57
C LEU A 73 -0.93 2.79 -13.07
N LEU A 74 -0.18 1.95 -13.80
CA LEU A 74 1.14 2.33 -14.34
C LEU A 74 1.13 3.68 -15.11
N PRO A 75 0.17 3.96 -16.01
CA PRO A 75 0.13 5.26 -16.69
C PRO A 75 0.00 6.44 -15.72
N ARG A 76 -0.81 6.28 -14.66
CA ARG A 76 -1.04 7.29 -13.62
C ARG A 76 0.16 7.43 -12.68
N ALA A 77 0.83 6.33 -12.37
CA ALA A 77 2.07 6.37 -11.60
C ALA A 77 3.15 7.20 -12.32
N PHE A 78 3.24 7.11 -13.65
CA PHE A 78 4.15 7.95 -14.42
C PHE A 78 3.76 9.44 -14.40
N GLU A 79 2.47 9.75 -14.35
CA GLU A 79 1.98 11.13 -14.13
C GLU A 79 2.43 11.68 -12.77
N VAL A 80 2.26 10.89 -11.70
CA VAL A 80 2.72 11.26 -10.35
C VAL A 80 4.23 11.44 -10.28
N ILE A 81 5.02 10.54 -10.88
CA ILE A 81 6.48 10.65 -10.94
C ILE A 81 6.89 12.01 -11.56
N ARG A 82 6.25 12.39 -12.68
CA ARG A 82 6.52 13.68 -13.33
C ARG A 82 6.08 14.86 -12.47
N ALA A 83 4.89 14.80 -11.87
CA ALA A 83 4.36 15.87 -11.02
C ALA A 83 5.26 16.14 -9.80
N TRP A 84 5.87 15.10 -9.23
CA TRP A 84 6.83 15.23 -8.14
C TRP A 84 8.24 15.65 -8.58
N GLY A 85 8.47 15.89 -9.87
CA GLY A 85 9.74 16.37 -10.40
C GLY A 85 10.82 15.29 -10.53
N PHE A 86 10.41 14.03 -10.71
CA PHE A 86 11.31 12.90 -10.95
C PHE A 86 11.19 12.40 -12.39
N VAL A 87 12.23 11.71 -12.85
CA VAL A 87 12.24 11.03 -14.15
C VAL A 87 12.32 9.53 -13.93
N TYR A 88 11.34 8.80 -14.47
CA TYR A 88 11.32 7.34 -14.42
C TYR A 88 12.59 6.74 -15.05
N ARG A 89 13.12 5.69 -14.44
CA ARG A 89 14.31 4.97 -14.93
C ARG A 89 14.03 3.50 -15.21
N THR A 90 13.43 2.80 -14.26
CA THR A 90 13.25 1.34 -14.34
C THR A 90 12.27 0.86 -13.28
N VAL A 91 11.82 -0.39 -13.37
CA VAL A 91 11.33 -1.12 -12.19
C VAL A 91 12.50 -1.32 -11.22
N GLY A 92 12.38 -0.80 -10.01
CA GLY A 92 13.35 -0.96 -8.92
C GLY A 92 13.19 -2.33 -8.27
N PHE A 93 11.96 -2.68 -7.89
CA PHE A 93 11.63 -3.99 -7.32
C PHE A 93 10.36 -4.58 -7.94
N CYS A 94 10.32 -5.90 -8.05
CA CYS A 94 9.15 -6.67 -8.44
C CYS A 94 8.86 -7.67 -7.34
N TRP A 95 7.77 -7.47 -6.61
CA TRP A 95 7.36 -8.36 -5.54
C TRP A 95 6.39 -9.40 -6.08
N VAL A 96 6.88 -10.63 -6.24
CA VAL A 96 6.09 -11.82 -6.50
C VAL A 96 5.53 -12.35 -5.18
N LYS A 97 4.20 -12.38 -5.08
CA LYS A 97 3.50 -12.72 -3.83
C LYS A 97 3.36 -14.22 -3.67
N LEU A 98 3.87 -14.74 -2.56
CA LEU A 98 3.59 -16.11 -2.14
C LEU A 98 2.34 -16.17 -1.25
N ARG A 99 1.71 -17.34 -1.21
CA ARG A 99 0.73 -17.69 -0.19
C ARG A 99 1.41 -17.78 1.19
N PRO A 100 0.70 -17.49 2.30
CA PRO A 100 1.30 -17.46 3.65
C PRO A 100 2.04 -18.72 4.11
N ARG A 101 1.74 -19.89 3.52
CA ARG A 101 2.31 -21.18 3.91
C ARG A 101 3.20 -21.82 2.83
N ALA A 102 3.57 -21.08 1.79
CA ALA A 102 4.46 -21.56 0.74
C ALA A 102 5.80 -22.01 1.32
N ARG A 103 6.33 -23.14 0.85
CA ARG A 103 7.61 -23.72 1.29
C ARG A 103 8.42 -24.17 0.07
N LEU A 104 9.74 -24.26 0.24
CA LEU A 104 10.62 -24.76 -0.81
C LEU A 104 10.52 -26.29 -0.93
N PRO A 105 10.64 -26.86 -2.14
CA PRO A 105 10.70 -26.15 -3.42
C PRO A 105 9.36 -25.49 -3.78
N LEU A 106 9.41 -24.29 -4.38
CA LEU A 106 8.20 -23.55 -4.76
C LEU A 106 7.60 -24.13 -6.04
N GLU A 107 6.29 -24.23 -6.07
CA GLU A 107 5.49 -24.61 -7.24
C GLU A 107 4.50 -23.51 -7.63
N GLU A 108 3.89 -23.60 -8.81
CA GLU A 108 2.92 -22.59 -9.29
C GLU A 108 1.78 -22.32 -8.29
N ARG A 109 1.33 -23.35 -7.57
CA ARG A 109 0.28 -23.25 -6.54
C ARG A 109 0.67 -22.38 -5.35
N ASP A 110 1.96 -22.21 -5.07
CA ASP A 110 2.46 -21.41 -3.96
C ASP A 110 2.36 -19.91 -4.22
N PHE A 111 2.21 -19.50 -5.48
CA PHE A 111 2.05 -18.10 -5.85
C PHE A 111 0.60 -17.65 -5.62
N PHE A 112 0.46 -16.47 -5.03
CA PHE A 112 -0.84 -15.87 -4.78
C PHE A 112 -1.46 -15.36 -6.09
N LEU A 113 -2.69 -15.78 -6.39
CA LEU A 113 -3.44 -15.35 -7.57
C LEU A 113 -4.40 -14.20 -7.21
N GLY A 114 -3.94 -12.97 -7.37
CA GLY A 114 -4.75 -11.76 -7.25
C GLY A 114 -5.74 -11.58 -8.39
N LEU A 115 -6.62 -10.59 -8.24
CA LEU A 115 -7.50 -10.16 -9.32
C LEU A 115 -6.68 -9.53 -10.45
N GLY A 116 -7.19 -9.58 -11.67
CA GLY A 116 -6.64 -8.84 -12.80
C GLY A 116 -7.63 -8.83 -13.95
N TYR A 117 -7.44 -7.90 -14.89
CA TYR A 117 -8.40 -7.64 -15.97
C TYR A 117 -8.29 -8.65 -17.11
N TRP A 118 -7.05 -8.89 -17.57
CA TRP A 118 -6.76 -9.79 -18.69
C TRP A 118 -6.09 -11.09 -18.24
N THR A 119 -5.22 -11.01 -17.23
CA THR A 119 -4.54 -12.15 -16.60
C THR A 119 -4.63 -12.02 -15.08
N ARG A 120 -4.32 -13.10 -14.35
CA ARG A 120 -4.29 -13.08 -12.88
C ARG A 120 -3.04 -12.36 -12.39
N ALA A 121 -3.21 -11.37 -11.51
CA ALA A 121 -2.08 -10.59 -11.00
C ALA A 121 -1.42 -11.28 -9.80
N ASN A 122 -0.13 -11.57 -9.91
CA ASN A 122 0.63 -12.26 -8.86
C ASN A 122 1.75 -11.39 -8.29
N ALA A 123 2.06 -10.27 -8.94
CA ALA A 123 3.16 -9.38 -8.58
C ALA A 123 2.69 -7.95 -8.31
N GLU A 124 3.50 -7.20 -7.58
CA GLU A 124 3.42 -5.74 -7.45
C GLU A 124 4.74 -5.10 -7.87
N LEU A 125 4.68 -3.94 -8.53
CA LEU A 125 5.84 -3.23 -9.03
C LEU A 125 6.15 -2.03 -8.13
N CYS A 126 7.45 -1.86 -7.83
CA CYS A 126 8.01 -0.67 -7.23
C CYS A 126 8.88 0.02 -8.28
N LEU A 127 8.41 1.14 -8.82
CA LEU A 127 9.09 1.91 -9.85
C LEU A 127 10.22 2.72 -9.25
N LEU A 128 11.37 2.76 -9.91
CA LEU A 128 12.51 3.60 -9.57
C LEU A 128 12.56 4.79 -10.53
N ALA A 129 12.51 5.97 -9.96
CA ALA A 129 12.70 7.24 -10.64
C ALA A 129 13.79 8.05 -9.93
N THR A 130 14.37 9.02 -10.63
CA THR A 130 15.47 9.84 -10.11
C THR A 130 15.25 11.30 -10.37
N ARG A 131 15.73 12.14 -9.46
CA ARG A 131 15.96 13.56 -9.65
C ARG A 131 17.45 13.85 -9.51
N GLY A 132 17.99 14.69 -10.39
CA GLY A 132 19.43 14.92 -10.44
C GLY A 132 20.21 13.65 -10.80
N HIS A 133 21.35 13.46 -10.14
CA HIS A 133 22.29 12.37 -10.40
C HIS A 133 22.64 11.61 -9.10
N PRO A 134 21.68 10.89 -8.49
CA PRO A 134 21.93 10.14 -7.26
C PRO A 134 22.98 9.05 -7.50
N ARG A 135 23.88 8.88 -6.52
CA ARG A 135 24.95 7.88 -6.58
C ARG A 135 24.43 6.52 -6.17
N ARG A 136 24.54 5.53 -7.06
CA ARG A 136 24.34 4.11 -6.74
C ARG A 136 25.53 3.59 -5.92
N LEU A 137 25.25 2.99 -4.77
CA LEU A 137 26.26 2.40 -3.88
C LEU A 137 26.60 0.95 -4.24
N ALA A 138 25.61 0.18 -4.67
CA ALA A 138 25.78 -1.24 -4.99
C ALA A 138 25.08 -1.62 -6.29
N ALA A 139 25.71 -2.48 -7.09
CA ALA A 139 25.17 -2.96 -8.36
C ALA A 139 24.54 -4.36 -8.27
N ASP A 140 24.70 -5.05 -7.14
CA ASP A 140 24.28 -6.43 -6.92
C ASP A 140 22.92 -6.57 -6.23
N VAL A 141 22.20 -5.47 -6.02
CA VAL A 141 20.88 -5.47 -5.39
C VAL A 141 19.85 -6.12 -6.33
N PRO A 142 19.27 -7.29 -5.97
CA PRO A 142 18.34 -7.96 -6.87
C PRO A 142 16.99 -7.23 -6.94
N ARG A 143 16.40 -7.17 -8.15
CA ARG A 143 15.05 -6.62 -8.38
C ARG A 143 13.96 -7.54 -7.84
N LEU A 144 14.11 -8.85 -8.02
CA LEU A 144 13.08 -9.84 -7.71
C LEU A 144 12.97 -10.03 -6.20
N VAL A 145 11.77 -9.88 -5.67
CA VAL A 145 11.40 -10.14 -4.28
C VAL A 145 10.33 -11.23 -4.30
N VAL A 146 10.61 -12.37 -3.67
CA VAL A 146 9.68 -13.48 -3.57
C VAL A 146 9.36 -13.68 -2.09
N SER A 147 8.20 -13.22 -1.65
CA SER A 147 7.84 -13.26 -0.24
C SER A 147 6.34 -13.44 0.00
N PRO A 148 5.93 -14.03 1.14
CA PRO A 148 4.52 -14.19 1.47
C PRO A 148 3.78 -12.86 1.58
N ARG A 149 2.52 -12.83 1.12
CA ARG A 149 1.61 -11.73 1.43
C ARG A 149 1.29 -11.73 2.91
N ARG A 150 1.32 -10.53 3.51
CA ARG A 150 0.96 -10.30 4.92
C ARG A 150 -0.39 -9.57 5.00
N GLU A 151 -0.63 -8.89 6.12
CA GLU A 151 -1.81 -8.05 6.31
C GLU A 151 -1.95 -6.98 5.19
N HIS A 152 -3.16 -6.44 5.03
CA HIS A 152 -3.59 -5.59 3.91
C HIS A 152 -2.50 -4.65 3.36
N SER A 153 -2.06 -4.88 2.12
CA SER A 153 -1.10 -4.05 1.37
C SER A 153 0.29 -3.86 2.03
N ARG A 154 0.63 -4.63 3.06
CA ARG A 154 1.94 -4.53 3.72
C ARG A 154 3.05 -5.04 2.79
N LYS A 155 3.90 -4.11 2.34
CA LYS A 155 5.05 -4.39 1.48
C LYS A 155 6.12 -5.23 2.21
N PRO A 156 7.00 -5.94 1.50
CA PRO A 156 8.03 -6.79 2.12
C PRO A 156 9.08 -5.99 2.90
N GLU A 157 9.43 -6.41 4.14
CA GLU A 157 10.45 -5.71 4.95
C GLU A 157 11.84 -5.71 4.32
N GLU A 158 12.16 -6.72 3.51
CA GLU A 158 13.48 -6.83 2.89
C GLU A 158 13.77 -5.68 1.91
N ILE A 159 12.74 -4.99 1.42
CA ILE A 159 12.87 -3.86 0.51
C ILE A 159 13.71 -2.76 1.15
N TYR A 160 13.47 -2.43 2.42
CA TYR A 160 14.22 -1.37 3.10
C TYR A 160 15.73 -1.66 3.12
N GLY A 161 16.12 -2.88 3.48
CA GLY A 161 17.54 -3.28 3.48
C GLY A 161 18.16 -3.27 2.07
N ARG A 162 17.37 -3.63 1.05
CA ARG A 162 17.80 -3.51 -0.36
C ARG A 162 17.98 -2.05 -0.78
N ILE A 163 17.10 -1.15 -0.33
CA ILE A 163 17.21 0.29 -0.60
C ILE A 163 18.44 0.87 0.08
N GLU A 164 18.62 0.58 1.37
CA GLU A 164 19.78 1.04 2.17
C GLU A 164 21.12 0.53 1.57
N ARG A 165 21.12 -0.65 0.94
CA ARG A 165 22.28 -1.16 0.18
C ARG A 165 22.46 -0.44 -1.17
N LEU A 166 21.37 -0.10 -1.85
CA LEU A 166 21.39 0.49 -3.19
C LEU A 166 21.84 1.95 -3.19
N VAL A 167 21.38 2.75 -2.23
CA VAL A 167 21.55 4.21 -2.18
C VAL A 167 21.60 4.71 -0.73
N ALA A 168 22.38 5.77 -0.50
CA ALA A 168 22.45 6.42 0.81
C ALA A 168 21.21 7.29 1.07
N GLY A 169 20.84 7.41 2.35
CA GLY A 169 19.84 8.36 2.83
C GLY A 169 20.36 9.80 2.90
N PRO A 170 19.61 10.74 3.50
CA PRO A 170 18.46 10.52 4.39
C PRO A 170 17.24 9.90 3.68
N TYR A 171 16.49 9.08 4.41
CA TYR A 171 15.36 8.31 3.89
C TYR A 171 14.02 8.82 4.42
N LEU A 172 13.04 8.96 3.52
CA LEU A 172 11.66 9.29 3.83
C LEU A 172 10.73 8.19 3.31
N GLU A 173 9.83 7.70 4.15
CA GLU A 173 8.70 6.88 3.75
C GLU A 173 7.40 7.69 3.75
N LEU A 174 6.75 7.78 2.59
CA LEU A 174 5.43 8.39 2.42
C LEU A 174 4.34 7.32 2.54
N PHE A 175 3.25 7.67 3.22
CA PHE A 175 2.13 6.80 3.55
C PHE A 175 2.53 5.62 4.43
N ALA A 176 3.56 5.83 5.26
CA ALA A 176 4.07 4.84 6.19
C ALA A 176 2.97 4.39 7.17
N ARG A 177 2.91 3.08 7.43
CA ARG A 177 1.99 2.50 8.44
C ARG A 177 2.72 2.03 9.70
N SER A 178 4.04 2.08 9.71
CA SER A 178 4.90 1.72 10.84
C SER A 178 6.16 2.57 10.82
N HIS A 179 6.73 2.85 11.99
CA HIS A 179 8.03 3.52 12.06
C HIS A 179 9.19 2.54 11.85
N ARG A 180 10.27 3.03 11.23
CA ARG A 180 11.52 2.29 11.04
C ARG A 180 12.72 3.12 11.51
N PRO A 181 13.62 2.55 12.34
CA PRO A 181 14.86 3.24 12.71
C PRO A 181 15.66 3.70 11.49
N GLY A 182 16.12 4.95 11.50
CA GLY A 182 16.86 5.55 10.39
C GLY A 182 16.01 6.11 9.24
N TRP A 183 14.68 5.96 9.31
CA TRP A 183 13.73 6.49 8.32
C TRP A 183 12.79 7.50 8.96
N ASP A 184 12.61 8.63 8.29
CA ASP A 184 11.51 9.54 8.62
C ASP A 184 10.21 9.01 7.99
N SER A 185 9.10 9.07 8.72
CA SER A 185 7.78 8.59 8.28
C SER A 185 6.82 9.76 8.09
N TRP A 186 6.04 9.73 7.02
CA TRP A 186 5.05 10.75 6.72
C TRP A 186 3.73 10.11 6.26
N GLY A 187 2.61 10.51 6.86
CA GLY A 187 1.28 9.98 6.52
C GLY A 187 0.28 10.16 7.66
N LEU A 188 -1.02 10.14 7.34
CA LEU A 188 -2.11 10.28 8.31
C LEU A 188 -2.18 9.11 9.31
N GLU A 189 -1.72 7.93 8.91
CA GLU A 189 -1.71 6.70 9.71
C GLU A 189 -0.30 6.30 10.20
N SER A 190 0.64 7.24 10.26
CA SER A 190 2.02 6.95 10.69
C SER A 190 2.03 6.30 12.08
N GLY A 191 2.53 5.07 12.17
CA GLY A 191 2.60 4.29 13.42
C GLY A 191 1.41 3.36 13.71
N LEU A 192 0.49 3.13 12.76
CA LEU A 192 -0.68 2.24 12.93
C LEU A 192 -0.31 0.80 13.34
N PHE A 193 0.85 0.29 12.91
CA PHE A 193 1.33 -1.06 13.25
C PHE A 193 2.41 -1.08 14.34
N ASP A 194 2.71 0.05 14.96
CA ASP A 194 3.65 0.09 16.07
C ASP A 194 3.04 -0.64 17.28
N ARG A 195 3.78 -1.57 17.87
CA ARG A 195 3.31 -2.35 19.03
C ARG A 195 3.14 -1.51 20.31
N THR A 196 3.39 -0.21 20.27
CA THR A 196 3.49 0.66 21.46
C THR A 196 2.55 1.88 21.44
N VAL A 197 1.64 2.03 20.48
CA VAL A 197 0.70 3.16 20.46
C VAL A 197 -0.71 2.68 20.86
N PRO A 198 -1.34 3.25 21.92
CA PRO A 198 -2.72 2.93 22.27
C PRO A 198 -3.63 3.21 21.08
N ARG A 199 -4.48 2.24 20.70
CA ARG A 199 -5.50 2.41 19.66
C ARG A 199 -6.34 3.66 19.98
N ARG A 200 -6.16 4.75 19.21
CA ARG A 200 -7.07 5.90 19.30
C ARG A 200 -8.45 5.45 18.82
N ARG A 201 -9.35 5.17 19.76
CA ARG A 201 -10.79 5.17 19.52
C ARG A 201 -11.22 6.63 19.36
N TRP A 202 -11.41 7.09 18.13
CA TRP A 202 -12.13 8.34 17.91
C TRP A 202 -13.58 8.13 18.42
N LYS A 203 -14.11 9.09 19.19
CA LYS A 203 -15.54 9.11 19.53
C LYS A 203 -16.31 9.35 18.24
N SER A 204 -17.29 8.49 17.92
CA SER A 204 -18.18 8.74 16.79
C SER A 204 -18.91 10.06 17.03
N VAL A 205 -18.91 10.95 16.03
CA VAL A 205 -19.75 12.16 16.02
C VAL A 205 -21.20 11.82 15.66
N PHE A 206 -21.44 10.56 15.29
CA PHE A 206 -22.78 10.04 15.07
C PHE A 206 -23.34 9.44 16.36
N PRO A 207 -24.58 9.79 16.76
CA PRO A 207 -25.26 9.07 17.81
C PRO A 207 -25.38 7.59 17.40
N PRO A 208 -25.29 6.65 18.36
CA PRO A 208 -25.52 5.24 18.07
C PRO A 208 -26.90 5.06 17.43
N PRO A 209 -27.06 4.12 16.47
CA PRO A 209 -28.36 3.82 15.91
C PRO A 209 -29.31 3.47 17.06
N VAL A 210 -30.48 4.12 17.08
CA VAL A 210 -31.52 3.84 18.06
C VAL A 210 -32.01 2.43 17.81
N SER A 211 -31.73 1.51 18.72
CA SER A 211 -32.31 0.17 18.69
C SER A 211 -33.83 0.31 18.72
N PRO A 212 -34.59 -0.34 17.83
CA PRO A 212 -36.03 -0.39 17.97
C PRO A 212 -36.35 -1.12 19.28
N ALA A 213 -37.01 -0.40 20.20
CA ALA A 213 -37.53 -0.95 21.42
C ALA A 213 -38.69 -1.91 21.08
N GLY A 214 -38.70 -3.07 21.73
CA GLY A 214 -39.91 -3.87 21.94
C GLY A 214 -40.24 -4.90 20.85
N ALA A 215 -39.67 -6.10 21.01
CA ALA A 215 -40.39 -7.35 20.77
C ALA A 215 -39.77 -8.40 21.68
N GLU A 216 -40.37 -8.56 22.85
CA GLU A 216 -40.06 -9.64 23.78
C GLU A 216 -40.55 -10.97 23.20
N GLY A 217 -39.73 -12.01 23.40
CA GLY A 217 -40.20 -13.36 23.70
C GLY A 217 -40.66 -14.23 22.53
N GLU A 218 -39.77 -15.09 22.03
CA GLU A 218 -40.06 -16.53 21.99
C GLU A 218 -38.75 -17.34 21.85
N ARG A 219 -38.63 -18.37 22.69
CA ARG A 219 -37.51 -19.32 22.71
C ARG A 219 -37.80 -20.49 21.74
N PRO A 220 -36.76 -21.23 21.31
CA PRO A 220 -36.69 -21.90 20.01
C PRO A 220 -37.42 -23.25 19.96
N LEU A 221 -37.75 -23.69 18.75
CA LEU A 221 -38.13 -25.08 18.44
C LEU A 221 -37.00 -25.78 17.64
N PRO A 222 -36.82 -27.09 17.86
CA PRO A 222 -35.60 -27.83 17.53
C PRO A 222 -35.48 -28.26 16.06
N ASP A 223 -34.25 -28.66 15.72
CA ASP A 223 -33.82 -29.23 14.44
C ASP A 223 -34.78 -30.29 13.89
N ALA A 224 -35.10 -30.15 12.60
CA ALA A 224 -35.71 -31.20 11.80
C ALA A 224 -34.81 -31.48 10.60
N ASP A 225 -34.31 -32.71 10.56
CA ASP A 225 -33.70 -33.38 9.42
C ASP A 225 -34.51 -33.18 8.14
N GLY A 226 -33.81 -32.97 7.02
CA GLY A 226 -34.43 -32.86 5.71
C GLY A 226 -33.38 -32.73 4.59
N ASP A 227 -32.82 -33.88 4.19
CA ASP A 227 -32.25 -34.10 2.87
C ASP A 227 -33.32 -33.80 1.79
N PRO A 228 -32.99 -32.99 0.78
CA PRO A 228 -33.30 -33.47 -0.57
C PRO A 228 -32.17 -33.15 -1.55
N SER A 229 -31.47 -34.20 -1.91
CA SER A 229 -31.18 -34.55 -3.30
C SER A 229 -32.15 -33.94 -4.32
N SER A 230 -31.60 -33.59 -5.48
CA SER A 230 -32.24 -33.08 -6.71
C SER A 230 -32.33 -31.56 -6.88
N CYS A 231 -31.38 -31.03 -7.66
CA CYS A 231 -31.65 -29.98 -8.64
C CYS A 231 -30.91 -30.37 -9.95
N PRO A 232 -31.56 -30.20 -11.12
CA PRO A 232 -31.04 -30.58 -12.43
C PRO A 232 -29.86 -29.73 -12.92
#